data_AF-A0A7C1PJB5-F1
#
_entry.id   AF-A0A7C1PJB5-F1
#
_cell.length_a   1.000
_cell.length_b   1.000
_cell.length_c   1.000
_cell.angle_alpha   90.00
_cell.angle_beta   90.00
_cell.angle_gamma   90.00
#
_symmetry.space_group_name_H-M   'P 1'
#
loop_
_entity.id
_entity.type
_entity.pdbx_description
1 polymer ?
#
loop_
_entity_poly.entity_id
_entity_poly.type
_entity_poly.pdbx_seq_one_letter_code
_entity_poly.pdbx_strand_id
1 'polypeptide(L)'
;MSAKTSELSETRDIVCPYCNGNLTVSINCMSMPCSHCNKHIDIKAVLSPSAEKEKSSSKTRDIVCPYCNGNLTVSINCMSMPCSHCNKHIDIKAVLSPSAEKEKSSVEKRRLHCFKCEKEIFADEKAFAVICKYCSRRNDLSDYTVKSRLGTNLETHGTLYLKKKGKIEISNIQVGDAIIQGKVKGNLKAVGTVEIMKRGEIYGKITCRKLIVNNGAIFDGSVEMLDAEPNHS
;
A
#
# COMPACT_ATOMS: atom_id res chain seq x y z
N MET A 1 24.49 42.94 -66.69
CA MET A 1 23.37 42.03 -66.41
C MET A 1 23.95 40.66 -66.15
N SER A 2 24.11 40.28 -64.89
CA SER A 2 24.62 38.95 -64.52
C SER A 2 23.54 38.29 -63.69
N ALA A 3 22.75 37.44 -64.34
CA ALA A 3 21.78 36.59 -63.68
C ALA A 3 22.56 35.58 -62.82
N LYS A 4 22.50 35.74 -61.50
CA LYS A 4 22.89 34.69 -60.56
C LYS A 4 21.79 33.63 -60.60
N THR A 5 22.07 32.53 -61.26
CA THR A 5 21.34 31.26 -61.13
C THR A 5 21.31 30.85 -59.66
N SER A 6 20.15 30.93 -59.02
CA SER A 6 19.91 30.39 -57.69
C SER A 6 19.82 28.86 -57.79
N GLU A 7 20.84 28.16 -57.30
CA GLU A 7 20.82 26.71 -57.11
C GLU A 7 19.59 26.33 -56.27
N LEU A 8 18.65 25.61 -56.86
CA LEU A 8 17.56 24.98 -56.12
C LEU A 8 18.20 23.92 -55.21
N SER A 9 18.15 24.11 -53.90
CA SER A 9 18.62 23.13 -52.94
C SER A 9 17.73 21.89 -53.04
N GLU A 10 18.25 20.80 -53.60
CA GLU A 10 17.51 19.55 -53.69
C GLU A 10 17.11 19.05 -52.29
N THR A 11 15.84 18.66 -52.17
CA THR A 11 15.23 18.18 -50.93
C THR A 11 14.64 16.79 -51.14
N ARG A 12 14.49 16.03 -50.04
CA ARG A 12 13.91 14.69 -50.04
C ARG A 12 13.08 14.47 -48.78
N ASP A 13 12.06 13.65 -48.90
CA ASP A 13 11.22 13.27 -47.76
C ASP A 13 11.80 12.06 -47.04
N ILE A 14 11.87 12.15 -45.72
CA ILE A 14 12.27 11.07 -44.83
C ILE A 14 11.25 10.93 -43.70
N VAL A 15 11.21 9.75 -43.08
CA VAL A 15 10.39 9.51 -41.89
C VAL A 15 11.29 9.56 -40.66
N CYS A 16 10.92 10.38 -39.67
CA CYS A 16 11.65 10.43 -38.41
C CYS A 16 11.61 9.05 -37.71
N PRO A 17 12.76 8.44 -37.37
CA PRO A 17 12.78 7.11 -36.76
C PRO A 17 12.23 7.08 -35.32
N TYR A 18 12.02 8.25 -34.70
CA TYR A 18 11.59 8.35 -33.30
C TYR A 18 10.11 8.68 -33.11
N CYS A 19 9.50 9.36 -34.07
CA CYS A 19 8.09 9.77 -33.98
C CYS A 19 7.27 9.43 -35.21
N ASN A 20 7.89 8.84 -36.25
CA ASN A 20 7.29 8.54 -37.54
C ASN A 20 6.72 9.76 -38.29
N GLY A 21 7.05 10.99 -37.90
CA GLY A 21 6.68 12.20 -38.63
C GLY A 21 7.46 12.33 -39.95
N ASN A 22 6.78 12.74 -41.01
CA ASN A 22 7.40 13.00 -42.31
C ASN A 22 8.14 14.35 -42.27
N LEU A 23 9.36 14.37 -42.79
CA LEU A 23 10.23 15.53 -42.81
C LEU A 23 10.82 15.69 -44.20
N THR A 24 10.79 16.90 -44.73
CA THR A 24 11.50 17.26 -45.94
C THR A 24 12.86 17.84 -45.56
N VAL A 25 13.94 17.20 -46.01
CA VAL A 25 15.32 17.56 -45.64
C VAL A 25 16.14 17.81 -46.90
N SER A 26 17.13 18.70 -46.81
CA SER A 26 18.10 18.86 -47.91
C SER A 26 18.91 17.57 -48.07
N ILE A 27 19.21 17.18 -49.30
CA ILE A 27 19.96 15.95 -49.61
C ILE A 27 21.34 15.96 -48.94
N ASN A 28 21.95 17.14 -48.76
CA ASN A 28 23.26 17.33 -48.12
C ASN A 28 23.21 17.47 -46.59
N CYS A 29 22.01 17.43 -45.99
CA CYS A 29 21.88 17.50 -44.54
C CYS A 29 22.48 16.24 -43.91
N MET A 30 23.43 16.41 -42.98
CA MET A 30 24.06 15.29 -42.26
C MET A 30 23.26 14.90 -41.01
N SER A 31 22.72 15.88 -40.30
CA SER A 31 21.90 15.66 -39.12
C SER A 31 21.05 16.89 -38.80
N MET A 32 19.88 16.70 -38.18
CA MET A 32 19.02 17.79 -37.72
C MET A 32 18.05 17.34 -36.62
N PRO A 33 17.59 18.24 -35.74
CA PRO A 33 16.49 17.93 -34.83
C PRO A 33 15.17 17.77 -35.59
N CYS A 34 14.37 16.80 -35.20
CA CYS A 34 13.02 16.60 -35.73
C CYS A 34 12.11 17.77 -35.34
N SER A 35 11.39 18.38 -36.29
CA SER A 35 10.40 19.43 -36.00
C SER A 35 9.18 18.95 -35.20
N HIS A 36 8.92 17.64 -35.17
CA HIS A 36 7.76 17.05 -34.46
C HIS A 36 8.08 16.63 -33.03
N CYS A 37 9.27 16.08 -32.77
CA CYS A 37 9.61 15.50 -31.45
C CYS A 37 10.92 16.04 -30.85
N ASN A 38 11.59 16.95 -31.56
CA ASN A 38 12.84 17.61 -31.16
C ASN A 38 14.03 16.67 -30.91
N LYS A 39 13.92 15.37 -31.24
CA LYS A 39 15.05 14.42 -31.18
C LYS A 39 15.97 14.58 -32.38
N HIS A 40 17.27 14.42 -32.15
CA HIS A 40 18.30 14.57 -33.18
C HIS A 40 18.31 13.38 -34.14
N ILE A 41 18.18 13.64 -35.44
CA ILE A 41 18.16 12.64 -36.52
C ILE A 41 19.50 12.67 -37.24
N ASP A 42 20.14 11.52 -37.40
CA ASP A 42 21.27 11.34 -38.31
C ASP A 42 20.72 11.02 -39.72
N ILE A 43 20.88 11.96 -40.63
CA ILE A 43 20.25 11.96 -41.95
C ILE A 43 21.07 11.11 -42.94
N LYS A 44 22.35 10.84 -42.65
CA LYS A 44 23.24 9.96 -43.42
C LYS A 44 22.90 8.49 -43.15
N ALA A 45 22.63 8.15 -41.89
CA ALA A 45 22.24 6.80 -41.47
C ALA A 45 20.86 6.37 -42.03
N VAL A 46 19.98 7.33 -42.33
CA VAL A 46 18.64 7.07 -42.89
C VAL A 46 18.69 6.69 -44.38
N LEU A 47 19.77 7.01 -45.11
CA LEU A 47 19.84 6.83 -46.56
C LEU A 47 20.61 5.63 -47.11
N SER A 48 21.46 4.99 -46.32
CA SER A 48 22.26 3.89 -46.87
C SER A 48 21.39 2.64 -47.10
N PRO A 49 21.39 2.02 -48.30
CA PRO A 49 20.66 0.80 -48.55
C PRO A 49 21.44 -0.41 -47.99
N SER A 50 20.85 -1.03 -46.97
CA SER A 50 21.09 -2.40 -46.47
C SER A 50 22.51 -2.74 -45.98
N ALA A 51 22.77 -2.44 -44.71
CA ALA A 51 23.34 -3.47 -43.84
C ALA A 51 22.17 -4.19 -43.19
N GLU A 52 22.18 -5.50 -43.35
CA GLU A 52 21.26 -6.49 -42.81
C GLU A 52 20.63 -6.00 -41.51
N LYS A 53 19.29 -5.86 -41.52
CA LYS A 53 18.52 -5.99 -40.29
C LYS A 53 18.85 -7.38 -39.76
N GLU A 54 19.85 -7.47 -38.89
CA GLU A 54 19.74 -8.36 -37.76
C GLU A 54 18.37 -8.05 -37.18
N LYS A 55 17.42 -8.94 -37.48
CA LYS A 55 16.17 -9.05 -36.74
C LYS A 55 16.58 -9.39 -35.31
N SER A 56 16.97 -8.37 -34.55
CA SER A 56 16.41 -8.21 -33.23
C SER A 56 14.92 -8.07 -33.48
N SER A 57 14.25 -9.22 -33.60
CA SER A 57 12.81 -9.30 -33.47
C SER A 57 12.52 -8.66 -32.12
N SER A 58 12.20 -7.36 -32.11
CA SER A 58 11.62 -6.73 -30.93
C SER A 58 10.24 -7.37 -30.85
N LYS A 59 10.18 -8.55 -30.24
CA LYS A 59 8.92 -9.27 -30.10
C LYS A 59 7.97 -8.29 -29.44
N THR A 60 6.79 -8.11 -30.01
CA THR A 60 5.73 -7.30 -29.43
C THR A 60 4.65 -8.22 -28.90
N ARG A 61 3.81 -7.68 -28.03
CA ARG A 61 2.62 -8.36 -27.52
C ARG A 61 1.50 -7.36 -27.35
N ASP A 62 0.27 -7.84 -27.46
CA ASP A 62 -0.91 -7.02 -27.24
C ASP A 62 -1.38 -7.15 -25.79
N ILE A 63 -1.73 -6.02 -25.19
CA ILE A 63 -2.28 -5.92 -23.85
C ILE A 63 -3.52 -5.03 -23.86
N VAL A 64 -4.41 -5.24 -22.90
CA VAL A 64 -5.58 -4.38 -22.68
C VAL A 64 -5.28 -3.42 -21.53
N CYS A 65 -5.48 -2.13 -21.75
CA CYS A 65 -5.35 -1.13 -20.69
C CYS A 65 -6.38 -1.40 -19.57
N PRO A 66 -5.96 -1.52 -18.29
CA PRO A 66 -6.88 -1.82 -17.20
C PRO A 66 -7.80 -0.66 -16.81
N TYR A 67 -7.57 0.53 -17.35
CA TYR A 67 -8.32 1.73 -16.96
C TYR A 67 -9.35 2.21 -17.99
N CYS A 68 -9.12 1.91 -19.27
CA CYS A 68 -9.99 2.36 -20.37
C CYS A 68 -10.36 1.25 -21.35
N ASN A 69 -9.87 0.03 -21.11
CA ASN A 69 -10.08 -1.15 -21.95
C ASN A 69 -9.59 -1.01 -23.40
N GLY A 70 -8.77 0.02 -23.70
CA GLY A 70 -8.13 0.18 -24.99
C GLY A 70 -7.01 -0.85 -25.22
N ASN A 71 -6.95 -1.42 -26.43
CA ASN A 71 -5.89 -2.33 -26.84
C ASN A 71 -4.59 -1.56 -27.12
N LEU A 72 -3.47 -2.13 -26.70
CA LEU A 72 -2.13 -1.56 -26.83
C LEU A 72 -1.14 -2.63 -27.28
N THR A 73 -0.31 -2.31 -28.26
CA THR A 73 0.81 -3.16 -28.67
C THR A 73 2.08 -2.65 -28.01
N VAL A 74 2.75 -3.51 -27.22
CA VAL A 74 3.93 -3.16 -26.44
C VAL A 74 5.08 -4.09 -26.75
N SER A 75 6.32 -3.62 -26.54
CA SER A 75 7.49 -4.51 -26.61
C SER A 75 7.41 -5.59 -25.53
N ILE A 76 7.88 -6.81 -25.80
CA ILE A 76 7.90 -7.88 -24.80
C ILE A 76 8.70 -7.55 -23.54
N ASN A 77 9.63 -6.60 -23.64
CA ASN A 77 10.49 -6.13 -22.55
C ASN A 77 9.99 -4.81 -21.94
N CYS A 78 8.85 -4.29 -22.40
CA CYS A 78 8.28 -3.06 -21.88
C CYS A 78 7.77 -3.31 -20.46
N MET A 79 8.30 -2.57 -19.48
CA MET A 79 7.93 -2.73 -18.08
C MET A 79 6.75 -1.86 -17.67
N SER A 80 6.72 -0.62 -18.16
CA SER A 80 5.64 0.32 -17.89
C SER A 80 5.57 1.37 -18.98
N MET A 81 4.36 1.91 -19.22
CA MET A 81 4.15 3.00 -20.15
C MET A 81 2.83 3.73 -19.87
N PRO A 82 2.69 5.01 -20.23
CA PRO A 82 1.39 5.66 -20.27
C PRO A 82 0.50 5.05 -21.37
N CYS A 83 -0.78 4.87 -21.07
CA CYS A 83 -1.78 4.47 -22.04
C CYS A 83 -1.94 5.53 -23.13
N SER A 84 -1.91 5.15 -24.41
CA SER A 84 -2.18 6.09 -25.52
C SER A 84 -3.64 6.57 -25.59
N HIS A 85 -4.58 5.84 -24.96
CA HIS A 85 -6.01 6.16 -24.99
C HIS A 85 -6.45 7.05 -23.81
N CYS A 86 -5.92 6.80 -22.61
CA CYS A 86 -6.37 7.49 -21.38
C CYS A 86 -5.24 8.19 -20.60
N ASN A 87 -4.01 8.12 -21.08
CA ASN A 87 -2.80 8.69 -20.48
C ASN A 87 -2.47 8.24 -19.03
N LYS A 88 -3.20 7.25 -18.48
CA LYS A 88 -2.87 6.64 -17.19
C LYS A 88 -1.65 5.74 -17.34
N HIS A 89 -0.78 5.76 -16.33
CA HIS A 89 0.41 4.93 -16.29
C HIS A 89 0.03 3.45 -16.10
N ILE A 90 0.42 2.60 -17.04
CA ILE A 90 0.20 1.15 -17.04
C ILE A 90 1.48 0.47 -16.62
N ASP A 91 1.39 -0.39 -15.61
CA ASP A 91 2.43 -1.36 -15.32
C ASP A 91 2.19 -2.61 -16.18
N ILE A 92 3.06 -2.84 -17.15
CA ILE A 92 2.91 -3.90 -18.15
C ILE A 92 3.29 -5.24 -17.54
N LYS A 93 4.24 -5.30 -16.59
CA LYS A 93 4.53 -6.52 -15.84
C LYS A 93 3.30 -6.96 -15.05
N ALA A 94 2.59 -6.04 -14.41
CA ALA A 94 1.35 -6.33 -13.69
C ALA A 94 0.20 -6.81 -14.60
N VAL A 95 0.13 -6.30 -15.85
CA VAL A 95 -0.90 -6.72 -16.83
C VAL A 95 -0.64 -8.11 -17.42
N LEU A 96 0.63 -8.47 -17.63
CA LEU A 96 1.03 -9.72 -18.29
C LEU A 96 1.14 -10.89 -17.33
N SER A 97 1.54 -10.60 -16.10
CA SER A 97 1.51 -11.53 -14.98
C SER A 97 0.57 -10.97 -13.91
N PRO A 98 -0.76 -11.00 -14.14
CA PRO A 98 -1.73 -10.62 -13.11
C PRO A 98 -1.59 -11.47 -11.83
N SER A 99 -0.89 -12.60 -11.93
CA SER A 99 -0.54 -13.53 -10.85
C SER A 99 0.86 -13.32 -10.21
N ALA A 100 1.73 -12.44 -10.71
CA ALA A 100 3.07 -12.21 -10.11
C ALA A 100 3.21 -10.86 -9.37
N GLU A 101 2.17 -10.02 -9.37
CA GLU A 101 1.98 -8.95 -8.38
C GLU A 101 0.59 -9.03 -7.70
N LYS A 102 0.06 -10.26 -7.62
CA LYS A 102 -0.97 -10.65 -6.66
C LYS A 102 -0.76 -12.09 -6.17
N GLU A 103 0.42 -12.38 -5.64
CA GLU A 103 0.38 -12.82 -4.24
C GLU A 103 0.19 -11.54 -3.41
N LYS A 104 -1.04 -11.00 -3.43
CA LYS A 104 -1.56 -10.44 -2.20
C LYS A 104 -1.52 -11.65 -1.30
N SER A 105 -0.49 -11.74 -0.46
CA SER A 105 -0.61 -12.35 0.84
C SER A 105 -2.07 -12.14 1.23
N SER A 106 -2.80 -13.23 1.43
CA SER A 106 -4.02 -13.22 2.23
C SER A 106 -3.58 -12.72 3.60
N VAL A 107 -3.30 -11.42 3.70
CA VAL A 107 -3.03 -10.76 4.95
C VAL A 107 -4.36 -10.88 5.62
N GLU A 108 -4.45 -11.82 6.55
CA GLU A 108 -5.55 -11.89 7.49
C GLU A 108 -5.61 -10.51 8.14
N LYS A 109 -6.63 -9.73 7.77
CA LYS A 109 -6.81 -8.38 8.27
C LYS A 109 -7.67 -8.48 9.51
N ARG A 110 -7.12 -8.04 10.65
CA ARG A 110 -7.90 -7.89 11.88
C ARG A 110 -8.85 -6.70 11.76
N ARG A 111 -10.10 -6.94 12.14
CA ARG A 111 -11.17 -5.94 12.24
C ARG A 111 -11.18 -5.32 13.62
N LEU A 112 -11.27 -4.00 13.70
CA LEU A 112 -11.28 -3.27 14.97
C LEU A 112 -12.06 -1.95 14.86
N HIS A 113 -12.50 -1.41 15.99
CA HIS A 113 -13.24 -0.14 16.03
C HIS A 113 -12.32 1.00 16.47
N CYS A 114 -12.35 2.14 15.79
CA CYS A 114 -11.50 3.27 16.18
C CYS A 114 -11.87 3.80 17.57
N PHE A 115 -10.89 3.98 18.46
CA PHE A 115 -11.13 4.51 19.82
C PHE A 115 -11.73 5.91 19.87
N LYS A 116 -11.59 6.71 18.80
CA LYS A 116 -12.14 8.07 18.73
C LYS A 116 -13.52 8.17 18.09
N CYS A 117 -13.69 7.57 16.91
CA CYS A 117 -14.90 7.76 16.10
C CYS A 117 -15.75 6.50 15.99
N GLU A 118 -15.36 5.41 16.64
CA GLU A 118 -16.07 4.13 16.73
C GLU A 118 -16.30 3.39 15.40
N LYS A 119 -15.98 4.01 14.26
CA LYS A 119 -16.06 3.34 12.95
C LYS A 119 -15.10 2.16 12.86
N GLU A 120 -15.59 1.11 12.21
CA GLU A 120 -14.84 -0.10 11.88
C GLU A 120 -13.68 0.21 10.93
N ILE A 121 -12.49 -0.28 11.28
CA ILE A 121 -11.27 -0.18 10.48
C ILE A 121 -10.56 -1.54 10.46
N PHE A 122 -9.65 -1.71 9.49
CA PHE A 122 -8.93 -2.95 9.26
C PHE A 122 -7.43 -2.69 9.35
N ALA A 123 -6.72 -3.59 10.00
CA ALA A 123 -5.26 -3.57 10.07
C ALA A 123 -4.68 -4.91 9.64
N ASP A 124 -3.43 -4.88 9.16
CA ASP A 124 -2.62 -6.09 9.03
C ASP A 124 -2.45 -6.73 10.42
N GLU A 125 -2.53 -8.05 10.51
CA GLU A 125 -2.37 -8.77 11.77
C GLU A 125 -1.03 -8.45 12.46
N LYS A 126 0.02 -8.20 11.69
CA LYS A 126 1.38 -7.88 12.16
C LYS A 126 1.62 -6.39 12.39
N ALA A 127 0.63 -5.53 12.12
CA ALA A 127 0.78 -4.10 12.32
C ALA A 127 0.78 -3.74 13.81
N PHE A 128 1.72 -2.87 14.21
CA PHE A 128 1.75 -2.28 15.56
C PHE A 128 0.82 -1.08 15.72
N ALA A 129 0.36 -0.49 14.62
CA ALA A 129 -0.57 0.64 14.64
C ALA A 129 -1.34 0.73 13.31
N VAL A 130 -2.51 1.37 13.36
CA VAL A 130 -3.28 1.74 12.16
C VAL A 130 -3.83 3.16 12.28
N ILE A 131 -3.76 3.93 11.19
CA ILE A 131 -4.40 5.23 11.11
C ILE A 131 -5.85 5.03 10.69
N CYS A 132 -6.78 5.56 11.48
CA CYS A 132 -8.20 5.53 11.14
C CYS A 132 -8.44 6.37 9.89
N LYS A 133 -8.94 5.76 8.81
CA LYS A 133 -9.26 6.43 7.55
C LYS A 133 -10.41 7.45 7.64
N TYR A 134 -11.14 7.50 8.75
CA TYR A 134 -12.30 8.37 8.92
C TYR A 134 -12.03 9.61 9.77
N CYS A 135 -11.15 9.53 10.77
CA CYS A 135 -10.86 10.64 11.68
C CYS A 135 -9.36 10.90 11.88
N SER A 136 -8.52 10.18 11.15
CA SER A 136 -7.04 10.26 11.18
C SER A 136 -6.41 9.97 12.55
N ARG A 137 -7.19 9.46 13.52
CA ARG A 137 -6.69 9.00 14.82
C ARG A 137 -5.79 7.77 14.61
N ARG A 138 -4.60 7.78 15.21
CA ARG A 138 -3.77 6.59 15.33
C ARG A 138 -4.36 5.66 16.39
N ASN A 139 -4.57 4.40 16.02
CA ASN A 139 -4.97 3.34 16.92
C ASN A 139 -3.77 2.43 17.10
N ASP A 140 -3.35 2.26 18.35
CA ASP A 140 -2.28 1.35 18.71
C ASP A 140 -2.80 -0.09 18.71
N LEU A 141 -1.99 -1.01 18.20
CA LEU A 141 -2.31 -2.43 18.06
C LEU A 141 -1.29 -3.29 18.83
N SER A 142 -0.32 -2.66 19.49
CA SER A 142 0.81 -3.32 20.15
C SER A 142 0.39 -3.94 21.47
N ASP A 143 1.06 -5.04 21.81
CA ASP A 143 0.99 -5.66 23.12
C ASP A 143 1.83 -4.89 24.14
N TYR A 144 1.35 -4.85 25.38
CA TYR A 144 2.01 -4.14 26.49
C TYR A 144 2.30 -5.08 27.64
N THR A 145 3.54 -5.10 28.11
CA THR A 145 3.92 -5.85 29.33
C THR A 145 4.28 -4.88 30.45
N VAL A 146 3.50 -4.91 31.53
CA VAL A 146 3.73 -4.08 32.72
C VAL A 146 4.35 -4.94 33.82
N LYS A 147 5.59 -4.62 34.21
CA LYS A 147 6.36 -5.36 35.24
C LYS A 147 6.38 -4.68 36.60
N SER A 148 6.14 -3.38 36.65
CA SER A 148 6.19 -2.54 37.87
C SER A 148 4.95 -1.65 37.93
N ARG A 149 5.08 -0.35 38.22
CA ARG A 149 3.95 0.55 38.36
C ARG A 149 3.60 1.19 37.01
N LEU A 150 2.32 1.19 36.66
CA LEU A 150 1.76 1.99 35.59
C LEU A 150 0.72 2.94 36.21
N GLY A 151 0.97 4.25 36.08
CA GLY A 151 0.11 5.31 36.62
C GLY A 151 -0.44 6.22 35.52
N THR A 152 -0.59 5.69 34.31
CA THR A 152 -1.11 6.41 33.15
C THR A 152 -2.17 5.56 32.46
N ASN A 153 -3.09 6.24 31.76
CA ASN A 153 -4.03 5.55 30.89
C ASN A 153 -3.29 4.76 29.79
N LEU A 154 -3.88 3.63 29.40
CA LEU A 154 -3.37 2.78 28.33
C LEU A 154 -4.53 2.47 27.38
N GLU A 155 -4.35 2.79 26.10
CA GLU A 155 -5.32 2.55 25.04
C GLU A 155 -4.61 1.81 23.90
N THR A 156 -4.93 0.53 23.72
CA THR A 156 -4.38 -0.31 22.63
C THR A 156 -5.41 -1.36 22.21
N HIS A 157 -5.40 -1.80 20.96
CA HIS A 157 -6.14 -2.98 20.53
C HIS A 157 -5.34 -4.27 20.71
N GLY A 158 -4.13 -4.20 21.26
CA GLY A 158 -3.31 -5.36 21.62
C GLY A 158 -3.63 -5.90 23.01
N THR A 159 -2.81 -6.85 23.45
CA THR A 159 -2.94 -7.54 24.73
C THR A 159 -2.13 -6.85 25.83
N LEU A 160 -2.76 -6.64 26.99
CA LEU A 160 -2.05 -6.23 28.21
C LEU A 160 -1.63 -7.44 29.05
N TYR A 161 -0.34 -7.57 29.30
CA TYR A 161 0.24 -8.53 30.24
C TYR A 161 0.69 -7.83 31.52
N LEU A 162 -0.14 -7.86 32.55
CA LEU A 162 0.26 -7.36 33.87
C LEU A 162 0.97 -8.48 34.62
N LYS A 163 2.30 -8.39 34.74
CA LYS A 163 3.10 -9.42 35.44
C LYS A 163 2.90 -9.34 36.95
N LYS A 164 3.37 -10.37 37.67
CA LYS A 164 3.20 -10.53 39.14
C LYS A 164 3.56 -9.31 39.99
N LYS A 165 4.62 -8.58 39.64
CA LYS A 165 5.05 -7.36 40.35
C LYS A 165 4.38 -6.08 39.81
N GLY A 166 3.60 -6.22 38.75
CA GLY A 166 2.88 -5.17 38.08
C GLY A 166 1.76 -4.59 38.94
N LYS A 167 1.65 -3.27 38.97
CA LYS A 167 0.60 -2.52 39.67
C LYS A 167 0.06 -1.44 38.75
N ILE A 168 -1.23 -1.47 38.50
CA ILE A 168 -1.96 -0.39 37.81
C ILE A 168 -2.78 0.34 38.86
N GLU A 169 -2.59 1.65 38.99
CA GLU A 169 -3.29 2.48 39.97
C GLU A 169 -3.97 3.65 39.28
N ILE A 170 -5.26 3.86 39.56
CA ILE A 170 -6.04 5.05 39.17
C ILE A 170 -5.89 5.34 37.68
N SER A 171 -6.11 4.33 36.85
CA SER A 171 -5.95 4.42 35.39
C SER A 171 -7.16 3.83 34.69
N ASN A 172 -7.53 4.44 33.57
CA ASN A 172 -8.49 3.87 32.62
C ASN A 172 -7.69 3.06 31.60
N ILE A 173 -7.93 1.75 31.59
CA ILE A 173 -7.26 0.82 30.69
C ILE A 173 -8.26 0.34 29.66
N GLN A 174 -7.97 0.59 28.39
CA GLN A 174 -8.75 0.08 27.25
C GLN A 174 -7.84 -0.75 26.35
N VAL A 175 -8.12 -2.06 26.28
CA VAL A 175 -7.25 -3.05 25.64
C VAL A 175 -8.05 -3.98 24.70
N GLY A 176 -7.37 -4.72 23.84
CA GLY A 176 -7.96 -5.85 23.12
C GLY A 176 -8.29 -6.98 24.11
N ASP A 177 -7.24 -7.53 24.71
CA ASP A 177 -7.29 -8.57 25.73
C ASP A 177 -6.44 -8.19 26.95
N ALA A 178 -6.69 -8.81 28.10
CA ALA A 178 -5.94 -8.57 29.33
C ALA A 178 -5.61 -9.88 30.07
N ILE A 179 -4.34 -10.09 30.39
CA ILE A 179 -3.86 -11.21 31.23
C ILE A 179 -3.23 -10.63 32.50
N ILE A 180 -3.86 -10.88 33.64
CA ILE A 180 -3.60 -10.19 34.90
C ILE A 180 -3.00 -11.14 35.94
N GLN A 181 -1.70 -10.98 36.22
CA GLN A 181 -0.98 -11.68 37.30
C GLN A 181 -0.61 -10.75 38.46
N GLY A 182 -0.76 -9.43 38.28
CA GLY A 182 -0.46 -8.39 39.27
C GLY A 182 -1.73 -7.75 39.84
N LYS A 183 -1.61 -6.52 40.32
CA LYS A 183 -2.71 -5.78 40.98
C LYS A 183 -3.22 -4.63 40.11
N VAL A 184 -4.52 -4.57 39.87
CA VAL A 184 -5.20 -3.48 39.17
C VAL A 184 -6.14 -2.79 40.16
N LYS A 185 -6.04 -1.47 40.26
CA LYS A 185 -7.01 -0.60 40.92
C LYS A 185 -7.49 0.44 39.91
N GLY A 186 -8.67 0.24 39.33
CA GLY A 186 -9.20 1.11 38.29
C GLY A 186 -10.19 0.42 37.36
N ASN A 187 -10.50 1.08 36.25
CA ASN A 187 -11.42 0.56 35.24
C ASN A 187 -10.66 -0.16 34.14
N LEU A 188 -11.04 -1.41 33.86
CA LEU A 188 -10.46 -2.24 32.81
C LEU A 188 -11.52 -2.57 31.76
N LYS A 189 -11.40 -1.99 30.58
CA LYS A 189 -12.22 -2.30 29.41
C LYS A 189 -11.40 -3.14 28.43
N ALA A 190 -11.80 -4.38 28.18
CA ALA A 190 -11.23 -5.23 27.14
C ALA A 190 -12.31 -5.52 26.09
N VAL A 191 -11.98 -5.38 24.81
CA VAL A 191 -12.95 -5.72 23.74
C VAL A 191 -13.17 -7.24 23.66
N GLY A 192 -12.14 -8.02 23.98
CA GLY A 192 -12.16 -9.47 24.03
C GLY A 192 -12.23 -10.01 25.45
N THR A 193 -11.15 -10.67 25.86
CA THR A 193 -11.05 -11.48 27.07
C THR A 193 -10.28 -10.76 28.17
N VAL A 194 -10.79 -10.83 29.40
CA VAL A 194 -10.03 -10.55 30.61
C VAL A 194 -9.78 -11.86 31.34
N GLU A 195 -8.52 -12.23 31.49
CA GLU A 195 -8.08 -13.39 32.26
C GLU A 195 -7.34 -12.94 33.53
N ILE A 196 -7.93 -13.24 34.69
CA ILE A 196 -7.30 -13.06 35.98
C ILE A 196 -6.60 -14.36 36.37
N MET A 197 -5.27 -14.33 36.39
CA MET A 197 -4.43 -15.47 36.71
C MET A 197 -4.32 -15.67 38.23
N LYS A 198 -3.72 -16.79 38.65
CA LYS A 198 -3.41 -17.06 40.06
C LYS A 198 -2.63 -15.89 40.69
N ARG A 199 -3.13 -15.35 41.82
CA ARG A 199 -2.63 -14.14 42.52
C ARG A 199 -2.84 -12.82 41.78
N GLY A 200 -3.56 -12.81 40.66
CA GLY A 200 -4.03 -11.58 40.04
C GLY A 200 -5.14 -10.95 40.90
N GLU A 201 -5.09 -9.64 41.07
CA GLU A 201 -6.06 -8.89 41.87
C GLU A 201 -6.61 -7.73 41.04
N ILE A 202 -7.93 -7.62 40.92
CA ILE A 202 -8.58 -6.48 40.29
C ILE A 202 -9.60 -5.88 41.25
N TYR A 203 -9.46 -4.58 41.49
CA TYR A 203 -10.39 -3.76 42.27
C TYR A 203 -10.96 -2.66 41.38
N GLY A 204 -12.25 -2.72 41.06
CA GLY A 204 -12.92 -1.74 40.19
C GLY A 204 -13.84 -2.36 39.14
N LYS A 205 -14.15 -1.58 38.10
CA LYS A 205 -15.08 -2.00 37.05
C LYS A 205 -14.35 -2.74 35.93
N ILE A 206 -14.87 -3.90 35.53
CA ILE A 206 -14.45 -4.63 34.33
C ILE A 206 -15.55 -4.50 33.27
N THR A 207 -15.15 -4.22 32.03
CA THR A 207 -16.04 -4.33 30.86
C THR A 207 -15.39 -5.24 29.84
N CYS A 208 -15.99 -6.40 29.53
CA CYS A 208 -15.41 -7.35 28.56
C CYS A 208 -16.43 -8.29 27.91
N ARG A 209 -16.05 -8.98 26.83
CA ARG A 209 -16.88 -10.04 26.21
C ARG A 209 -16.73 -11.39 26.91
N LYS A 210 -15.53 -11.67 27.43
CA LYS A 210 -15.22 -12.91 28.14
C LYS A 210 -14.42 -12.60 29.39
N LEU A 211 -14.84 -13.17 30.51
CA LEU A 211 -14.12 -13.09 31.79
C LEU A 211 -13.70 -14.49 32.24
N ILE A 212 -12.42 -14.69 32.49
CA ILE A 212 -11.85 -15.93 33.03
C ILE A 212 -11.21 -15.59 34.37
N VAL A 213 -11.65 -16.23 35.45
CA VAL A 213 -11.08 -16.04 36.79
C VAL A 213 -10.51 -17.37 37.26
N ASN A 214 -9.18 -17.44 37.34
CA ASN A 214 -8.48 -18.65 37.76
C ASN A 214 -8.44 -18.79 39.29
N ASN A 215 -8.25 -20.03 39.76
CA ASN A 215 -8.14 -20.32 41.19
C ASN A 215 -7.06 -19.46 41.89
N GLY A 216 -7.46 -18.80 42.98
CA GLY A 216 -6.61 -17.91 43.75
C GLY A 216 -6.44 -16.51 43.14
N ALA A 217 -7.27 -16.12 42.17
CA ALA A 217 -7.47 -14.74 41.76
C ALA A 217 -8.43 -14.02 42.73
N ILE A 218 -8.30 -12.71 42.84
CA ILE A 218 -9.20 -11.83 43.61
C ILE A 218 -9.82 -10.82 42.65
N PHE A 219 -11.14 -10.73 42.68
CA PHE A 219 -11.89 -9.68 42.00
C PHE A 219 -12.87 -9.06 43.00
N ASP A 220 -12.86 -7.73 43.09
CA ASP A 220 -13.74 -6.94 43.94
C ASP A 220 -14.21 -5.69 43.17
N GLY A 221 -15.47 -5.68 42.76
CA GLY A 221 -16.06 -4.61 41.97
C GLY A 221 -17.22 -5.07 41.10
N SER A 222 -17.45 -4.37 39.99
CA SER A 222 -18.57 -4.64 39.07
C SER A 222 -18.08 -5.11 37.71
N VAL A 223 -18.87 -5.96 37.06
CA VAL A 223 -18.60 -6.45 35.70
C VAL A 223 -19.76 -6.05 34.81
N GLU A 224 -19.44 -5.52 33.63
CA GLU A 224 -20.37 -5.25 32.54
C GLU A 224 -19.94 -6.08 31.33
N MET A 225 -20.79 -7.00 30.89
CA MET A 225 -20.48 -7.84 29.74
C MET A 225 -20.83 -7.09 28.45
N LEU A 226 -19.91 -7.05 27.50
CA LEU A 226 -20.17 -6.55 26.15
C LEU A 226 -20.94 -7.61 25.37
N ASP A 227 -21.90 -7.16 24.55
CA ASP A 227 -22.63 -8.05 23.66
C ASP A 227 -21.67 -8.82 22.74
N ALA A 228 -22.00 -10.08 22.51
CA ALA A 228 -21.33 -10.87 21.49
C ALA A 228 -21.61 -10.22 20.13
N GLU A 229 -20.56 -9.90 19.37
CA GLU A 229 -20.75 -9.58 17.96
C GLU A 229 -21.46 -10.76 17.30
N PRO A 230 -22.54 -10.54 16.51
CA PRO A 230 -23.19 -11.62 15.80
C PRO A 230 -22.15 -12.27 14.88
N ASN A 231 -21.88 -13.56 15.11
CA ASN A 231 -21.11 -14.38 14.20
C ASN A 231 -21.87 -14.42 12.86
N HIS A 232 -21.55 -13.52 11.93
CA HIS A 232 -21.96 -13.71 10.54
C HIS A 232 -21.13 -14.88 9.98
N SER A 233 -21.81 -16.02 9.96
CA SER A 233 -21.39 -17.29 9.35
C SER A 233 -21.45 -17.18 7.84
#